data_AF-A0A5E4FIR2-F1
#
_entry.id   AF-A0A5E4FIR2-F1
#
_cell.length_a   1.000
_cell.length_b   1.000
_cell.length_c   1.000
_cell.angle_alpha   90.00
_cell.angle_beta   90.00
_cell.angle_gamma   90.00
#
_symmetry.space_group_name_H-M   'P 1'
#
loop_
_entity.id
_entity.type
_entity.pdbx_description
1 polymer ?
#
loop_
_entity_poly.entity_id
_entity_poly.type
_entity_poly.pdbx_seq_one_letter_code
_entity_poly.pdbx_strand_id
1 'polypeptide(L)'
;MADEANRAAFFEIQGRMIELTAKLKQVQTQMRNKEGEKKRAFLTLEELRPLSDDANTYKSIGRTFVLEPKSVLVNEQEQKLKDSESAIASLQISKEYIEKQVAEVENNLRELLNQDPGLARQIMSMSVM
;
A
#
# COMPACT_ATOMS: atom_id res chain seq x y z
N MET A 1 4.44 27.57 -30.39
CA MET A 1 5.64 27.08 -29.67
C MET A 1 5.38 26.97 -28.17
N ALA A 2 4.92 28.02 -27.48
CA ALA A 2 4.55 27.94 -26.06
C ALA A 2 3.38 26.98 -25.79
N ASP A 3 2.30 27.05 -26.59
CA ASP A 3 1.13 26.18 -26.44
C ASP A 3 1.46 24.68 -26.59
N GLU A 4 2.43 24.34 -27.44
CA GLU A 4 2.84 22.95 -27.68
C GLU A 4 3.72 22.43 -26.54
N ALA A 5 4.57 23.27 -25.96
CA ALA A 5 5.34 22.95 -24.76
C ALA A 5 4.43 22.76 -23.53
N ASN A 6 3.43 23.65 -23.35
CA ASN A 6 2.45 23.54 -22.26
C ASN A 6 1.60 22.28 -22.39
N ARG A 7 1.19 21.91 -23.61
CA ARG A 7 0.46 20.67 -23.88
C ARG A 7 1.30 19.43 -23.61
N ALA A 8 2.58 19.43 -23.98
CA ALA A 8 3.48 18.33 -23.67
C ALA A 8 3.68 18.18 -22.15
N ALA A 9 3.91 19.30 -21.44
CA ALA A 9 4.05 19.31 -19.98
C ALA A 9 2.78 18.79 -19.28
N PHE A 10 1.59 19.12 -19.79
CA PHE A 10 0.33 18.58 -19.28
C PHE A 10 0.26 17.06 -19.36
N PHE A 11 0.58 16.47 -20.52
CA PHE A 11 0.56 15.01 -20.67
C PHE A 11 1.60 14.32 -19.78
N GLU A 12 2.77 14.94 -19.58
CA GLU A 12 3.78 14.42 -18.66
C GLU A 12 3.27 14.43 -17.20
N ILE A 13 2.70 15.56 -16.75
CA ILE A 13 2.11 15.69 -15.41
C ILE A 13 0.98 14.68 -15.22
N GLN A 14 0.11 14.52 -16.22
CA GLN A 14 -0.99 13.55 -16.19
C GLN A 14 -0.47 12.11 -16.12
N GLY A 15 0.56 11.77 -16.90
CA GLY A 15 1.21 10.46 -16.85
C GLY A 15 1.77 10.15 -15.46
N ARG A 16 2.52 11.09 -14.89
CA ARG A 16 3.04 10.99 -13.51
C ARG A 16 1.92 10.83 -12.48
N MET A 17 0.83 11.56 -12.62
CA MET A 17 -0.33 11.44 -11.72
C MET A 17 -0.93 10.03 -11.74
N ILE A 18 -1.11 9.45 -12.92
CA ILE A 18 -1.62 8.09 -13.09
C ILE A 18 -0.69 7.08 -12.43
N GLU A 19 0.62 7.19 -12.70
CA GLU A 19 1.63 6.28 -12.14
C GLU A 19 1.67 6.34 -10.61
N LEU A 20 1.72 7.55 -10.03
CA LEU A 20 1.78 7.73 -8.58
C LEU A 20 0.50 7.25 -7.90
N THR A 21 -0.67 7.49 -8.50
CA THR A 21 -1.96 7.02 -7.97
C THR A 21 -2.04 5.49 -7.99
N ALA A 22 -1.57 4.85 -9.06
CA ALA A 22 -1.50 3.39 -9.14
C ALA A 22 -0.57 2.81 -8.07
N LYS A 23 0.60 3.43 -7.88
CA LYS A 23 1.57 3.03 -6.85
C LYS A 23 1.01 3.21 -5.44
N LEU A 24 0.31 4.31 -5.18
CA LEU A 24 -0.36 4.56 -3.90
C LEU A 24 -1.39 3.46 -3.59
N LYS A 25 -2.24 3.12 -4.57
CA LYS A 25 -3.23 2.03 -4.44
C LYS A 25 -2.56 0.67 -4.17
N GLN A 26 -1.43 0.40 -4.82
CA GLN A 26 -0.66 -0.82 -4.58
C GLN A 26 -0.14 -0.89 -3.14
N VAL A 27 0.49 0.20 -2.65
CA VAL A 27 1.00 0.26 -1.27
C VAL A 27 -0.14 0.10 -0.25
N GLN A 28 -1.27 0.79 -0.45
CA GLN A 28 -2.44 0.64 0.41
C GLN A 28 -2.97 -0.80 0.45
N THR A 29 -2.99 -1.48 -0.69
CA THR A 29 -3.40 -2.90 -0.76
C THR A 29 -2.42 -3.81 -0.01
N GLN A 30 -1.11 -3.58 -0.18
CA GLN A 30 -0.09 -4.33 0.55
C GLN A 30 -0.20 -4.13 2.07
N MET A 31 -0.44 -2.90 2.51
CA MET A 31 -0.66 -2.59 3.93
C MET A 31 -1.86 -3.36 4.48
N ARG A 32 -3.02 -3.30 3.80
CA ARG A 32 -4.23 -4.03 4.23
C ARG A 32 -3.98 -5.54 4.34
N ASN A 33 -3.22 -6.12 3.42
CA ASN A 33 -2.87 -7.54 3.48
C ASN A 33 -2.00 -7.84 4.70
N LYS A 34 -0.99 -7.01 4.99
CA LYS A 34 -0.14 -7.15 6.18
C LYS A 34 -0.89 -6.93 7.49
N GLU A 35 -1.86 -6.02 7.53
CA GLU A 35 -2.78 -5.88 8.68
C GLU A 35 -3.59 -7.15 8.91
N GLY A 36 -4.07 -7.79 7.83
CA GLY A 36 -4.75 -9.08 7.90
C GLY A 36 -3.86 -10.20 8.45
N GLU A 37 -2.61 -10.29 7.98
CA GLU A 37 -1.60 -11.23 8.49
C GLU A 37 -1.31 -10.98 9.97
N LYS A 38 -1.06 -9.72 10.37
CA LYS A 38 -0.86 -9.31 11.76
C LYS A 38 -2.04 -9.69 12.65
N LYS A 39 -3.27 -9.43 12.20
CA LYS A 39 -4.47 -9.73 12.98
C LYS A 39 -4.66 -11.23 13.18
N ARG A 40 -4.49 -12.03 12.12
CA ARG A 40 -4.51 -13.50 12.23
C ARG A 40 -3.44 -14.00 13.18
N ALA A 41 -2.26 -13.39 13.11
CA ALA A 41 -1.15 -13.73 13.98
C ALA A 41 -1.48 -13.52 15.46
N PHE A 42 -1.93 -12.30 15.77
CA PHE A 42 -2.33 -11.90 17.09
C PHE A 42 -3.43 -12.81 17.66
N LEU A 43 -4.51 -13.03 16.90
CA LEU A 43 -5.61 -13.89 17.36
C LEU A 43 -5.14 -15.33 17.62
N THR A 44 -4.28 -15.88 16.77
CA THR A 44 -3.75 -17.24 16.98
C THR A 44 -2.90 -17.30 18.26
N LEU A 45 -2.12 -16.27 18.58
CA LEU A 45 -1.37 -16.20 19.84
C LEU A 45 -2.29 -16.16 21.06
N GLU A 46 -3.34 -15.34 21.01
CA GLU A 46 -4.30 -15.22 22.12
C GLU A 46 -4.98 -16.55 22.43
N GLU A 47 -5.26 -17.37 21.41
CA GLU A 47 -5.82 -18.71 21.60
C GLU A 47 -4.77 -19.74 22.05
N LEU A 48 -3.50 -19.63 21.61
CA LEU A 48 -2.44 -20.56 21.98
C LEU A 48 -1.95 -20.37 23.42
N ARG A 49 -1.81 -19.11 23.87
CA ARG A 49 -1.27 -18.76 25.19
C ARG A 49 -1.93 -19.48 26.38
N PRO A 50 -3.27 -19.54 26.51
CA PRO A 50 -3.93 -20.15 27.66
C PRO A 50 -3.88 -21.69 27.66
N LEU A 51 -3.49 -22.33 26.55
CA LEU A 51 -3.34 -23.78 26.51
C LEU A 51 -2.21 -24.23 27.44
N SER A 52 -2.30 -25.45 27.96
CA SER A 52 -1.19 -26.05 28.69
C SER A 52 -0.01 -26.36 27.75
N ASP A 53 1.20 -26.41 28.28
CA ASP A 53 2.40 -26.64 27.46
C ASP A 53 2.51 -28.09 26.93
N ASP A 54 1.79 -29.02 27.54
CA ASP A 54 1.63 -30.42 27.11
C ASP A 54 0.47 -30.64 26.13
N ALA A 55 -0.28 -29.59 25.79
CA ALA A 55 -1.38 -29.69 24.83
C ALA A 55 -0.86 -30.11 23.44
N ASN A 56 -1.55 -31.07 22.81
CA ASN A 56 -1.27 -31.46 21.44
C ASN A 56 -1.62 -30.32 20.48
N THR A 57 -0.60 -29.65 19.94
CA THR A 57 -0.79 -28.59 18.95
C THR A 57 -0.33 -29.03 17.56
N TYR A 58 -1.01 -28.56 16.51
CA TYR A 58 -0.72 -28.97 15.14
C TYR A 58 -0.53 -27.78 14.21
N LYS A 59 0.52 -27.84 13.39
CA LYS A 59 0.79 -26.86 12.33
C LYS A 59 0.21 -27.32 11.00
N SER A 60 -0.52 -26.45 10.31
CA SER A 60 -0.99 -26.73 8.95
C SER A 60 0.14 -26.62 7.92
N ILE A 61 0.29 -27.63 7.07
CA ILE A 61 1.18 -27.63 5.90
C ILE A 61 0.33 -28.02 4.67
N GLY A 62 -0.14 -27.02 3.93
CA GLY A 62 -1.08 -27.25 2.83
C GLY A 62 -2.39 -27.85 3.35
N ARG A 63 -2.68 -29.12 3.03
CA ARG A 63 -3.88 -29.85 3.49
C ARG A 63 -3.60 -30.79 4.67
N THR A 64 -2.36 -30.91 5.12
CA THR A 64 -1.97 -31.79 6.23
C THR A 64 -1.73 -30.98 7.50
N PHE A 65 -1.78 -31.67 8.65
CA PHE A 65 -1.51 -31.12 9.97
C PHE A 65 -0.43 -31.96 10.64
N VAL A 66 0.63 -31.31 11.11
CA VAL A 66 1.79 -31.96 11.74
C VAL A 66 1.83 -31.57 13.21
N LEU A 67 2.02 -32.56 14.09
CA LEU A 67 2.17 -32.35 15.53
C LEU A 67 3.44 -31.52 15.77
N GLU A 68 3.31 -30.41 16.47
CA GLU A 68 4.40 -29.50 16.82
C GLU A 68 4.23 -29.04 18.27
N PRO A 69 5.32 -28.77 19.01
CA PRO A 69 5.22 -28.19 20.34
C PRO A 69 4.57 -26.81 20.31
N LYS A 70 3.75 -26.51 21.33
CA LYS A 70 3.12 -25.19 21.50
C LYS A 70 4.13 -24.05 21.42
N SER A 71 5.29 -24.20 22.04
CA SER A 71 6.35 -23.19 22.05
C SER A 71 6.85 -22.81 20.65
N VAL A 72 6.93 -23.78 19.73
CA VAL A 72 7.30 -23.54 18.33
C VAL A 72 6.24 -22.69 17.64
N LEU A 73 4.95 -23.05 17.80
CA LEU A 73 3.85 -22.29 17.20
C LEU A 73 3.75 -20.86 17.75
N VAL A 74 3.95 -20.69 19.06
CA VAL A 74 3.98 -19.36 19.70
C VAL A 74 5.11 -18.52 19.10
N ASN A 75 6.34 -19.04 19.06
CA ASN A 75 7.49 -18.32 18.50
C ASN A 75 7.29 -17.93 17.03
N GLU A 76 6.78 -18.87 16.21
CA GLU A 76 6.46 -18.58 14.81
C GLU A 76 5.43 -17.45 14.69
N GLN A 77 4.46 -17.44 15.60
CA GLN A 77 3.37 -16.50 15.51
C GLN A 77 3.75 -15.10 16.02
N GLU A 78 4.62 -15.03 17.03
CA GLU A 78 5.27 -13.79 17.49
C GLU A 78 6.18 -13.20 16.41
N GLN A 79 6.97 -14.05 15.75
CA GLN A 79 7.83 -13.60 14.65
C GLN A 79 6.99 -13.04 13.49
N LYS A 80 5.93 -13.75 13.06
CA LYS A 80 4.99 -13.24 12.04
C LYS A 80 4.35 -11.92 12.42
N LEU A 81 3.99 -11.73 13.69
CA LEU A 81 3.42 -10.48 14.19
C LEU A 81 4.44 -9.35 14.06
N LYS A 82 5.67 -9.55 14.54
CA LYS A 82 6.76 -8.58 14.47
C LYS A 82 7.13 -8.22 13.02
N ASP A 83 7.24 -9.21 12.14
CA ASP A 83 7.55 -9.00 10.72
C ASP A 83 6.44 -8.21 10.02
N SER A 84 5.18 -8.50 10.33
CA SER A 84 4.04 -7.76 9.79
C SER A 84 4.03 -6.32 10.28
N GLU A 85 4.33 -6.07 11.55
CA GLU A 85 4.44 -4.72 12.11
C GLU A 85 5.56 -3.90 11.48
N SER A 86 6.74 -4.51 11.32
CA SER A 86 7.87 -3.88 10.64
C SER A 86 7.55 -3.56 9.19
N ALA A 87 6.92 -4.48 8.46
CA ALA A 87 6.49 -4.27 7.08
C ALA A 87 5.45 -3.14 6.95
N ILE A 88 4.46 -3.09 7.85
CA ILE A 88 3.46 -2.00 7.87
C ILE A 88 4.15 -0.65 8.12
N ALA A 89 5.08 -0.57 9.06
CA ALA A 89 5.81 0.67 9.34
C ALA A 89 6.61 1.16 8.11
N SER A 90 7.31 0.25 7.41
CA SER A 90 8.02 0.60 6.18
C SER A 90 7.10 1.02 5.05
N LEU A 91 5.96 0.33 4.88
CA LEU A 91 4.96 0.68 3.86
C LEU A 91 4.28 2.03 4.17
N GLN A 92 4.08 2.36 5.44
CA GLN A 92 3.54 3.65 5.86
C GLN A 92 4.48 4.80 5.48
N ILE A 93 5.79 4.65 5.70
CA ILE A 93 6.79 5.62 5.24
C ILE A 93 6.74 5.77 3.71
N SER A 94 6.66 4.65 2.98
CA SER A 94 6.56 4.67 1.51
C SER A 94 5.29 5.37 1.02
N LYS A 95 4.16 5.13 1.69
CA LYS A 95 2.87 5.77 1.42
C LYS A 95 2.98 7.28 1.58
N GLU A 96 3.48 7.77 2.72
CA GLU A 96 3.63 9.20 3.00
C GLU A 96 4.54 9.89 1.97
N TYR A 97 5.60 9.20 1.53
CA TYR A 97 6.48 9.71 0.48
C TYR A 97 5.77 9.84 -0.88
N ILE A 98 4.94 8.85 -1.25
CA ILE A 98 4.15 8.90 -2.49
C ILE A 98 3.07 9.98 -2.39
N GLU A 99 2.40 10.13 -1.25
CA GLU A 99 1.39 11.17 -1.02
C GLU A 99 1.97 12.58 -1.19
N LYS A 100 3.20 12.81 -0.72
CA LYS A 100 3.92 14.08 -0.97
C LYS A 100 4.18 14.31 -2.46
N GLN A 101 4.58 13.29 -3.21
CA GLN A 101 4.78 13.40 -4.65
C GLN A 101 3.47 13.66 -5.41
N VAL A 102 2.37 13.00 -5.00
CA VAL A 102 1.05 13.27 -5.58
C VAL A 102 0.67 14.74 -5.37
N ALA A 103 0.82 15.26 -4.15
CA ALA A 103 0.54 16.66 -3.85
C ALA A 103 1.41 17.64 -4.67
N GLU A 104 2.69 17.30 -4.89
CA GLU A 104 3.58 18.08 -5.76
C GLU A 104 3.10 18.09 -7.21
N VAL A 105 2.74 16.94 -7.76
CA VAL A 105 2.21 16.82 -9.13
C VAL A 105 0.86 17.56 -9.27
N GLU A 106 -0.01 17.51 -8.26
CA GLU A 106 -1.24 18.30 -8.21
C GLU A 106 -0.99 19.80 -8.24
N ASN A 107 0.02 20.27 -7.49
CA ASN A 107 0.40 21.69 -7.48
C ASN A 107 0.96 22.11 -8.84
N ASN A 108 1.86 21.31 -9.43
CA ASN A 108 2.40 21.56 -10.77
C ASN A 108 1.28 21.65 -11.83
N LEU A 109 0.27 20.76 -11.73
CA LEU A 109 -0.90 20.82 -12.62
C LEU A 109 -1.69 22.12 -12.46
N ARG A 110 -1.94 22.54 -11.21
CA ARG A 110 -2.66 23.79 -10.92
C ARG A 110 -1.90 25.01 -11.44
N GLU A 111 -0.58 25.05 -11.25
CA GLU A 111 0.26 26.13 -11.75
C GLU A 111 0.23 26.22 -13.28
N LEU A 112 0.35 25.08 -13.97
CA LEU A 112 0.26 25.02 -15.44
C LEU A 112 -1.09 25.56 -15.95
N LEU A 113 -2.20 25.16 -15.34
CA LEU A 113 -3.54 25.62 -15.73
C LEU A 113 -3.78 27.10 -15.44
N ASN A 114 -3.15 27.65 -14.38
CA ASN A 114 -3.22 29.07 -14.07
C ASN A 114 -2.39 29.92 -15.05
N GLN A 115 -1.25 29.40 -15.51
CA GLN A 115 -0.41 30.05 -16.51
C GLN A 115 -1.06 30.06 -17.90
N ASP A 116 -1.84 29.03 -18.23
CA ASP A 116 -2.53 28.90 -19.51
C ASP A 116 -4.02 28.50 -19.37
N PRO A 117 -4.92 29.49 -19.19
CA PRO A 117 -6.36 29.23 -19.14
C PRO A 117 -6.95 28.70 -20.46
N GLY A 118 -6.25 28.89 -21.59
CA GLY A 118 -6.65 28.37 -22.89
C GLY A 118 -6.50 26.86 -22.98
N LEU A 119 -5.41 26.34 -22.41
CA LEU A 119 -5.16 24.91 -22.26
C LEU A 119 -6.27 24.21 -21.46
N ALA A 120 -6.73 24.81 -20.36
CA ALA A 120 -7.84 24.26 -19.56
C ALA A 120 -9.13 24.08 -20.38
N ARG A 121 -9.46 25.06 -21.24
CA ARG A 121 -10.63 24.99 -22.12
C ARG A 121 -10.48 23.91 -23.20
N GLN A 122 -9.29 23.76 -23.77
CA GLN A 122 -9.00 22.71 -24.77
C GLN A 122 -9.05 21.31 -24.17
N ILE A 123 -8.56 21.11 -22.93
CA ILE A 123 -8.64 19.82 -22.24
C ILE A 123 -10.10 19.44 -21.98
N MET A 124 -10.92 20.40 -21.51
CA MET A 124 -12.34 20.16 -21.25
C MET A 124 -13.12 19.83 -22.51
N SER A 125 -12.79 20.44 -23.67
CA SER A 125 -13.45 20.08 -24.93
C SER A 125 -13.00 18.72 -25.49
N MET A 126 -11.77 18.29 -25.20
CA MET A 126 -11.26 16.97 -25.58
C MET A 126 -11.84 15.82 -24.74
N SER A 127 -12.17 16.03 -23.46
CA SER A 127 -12.72 14.97 -22.59
C SER A 127 -14.22 14.68 -22.83
N VAL A 128 -14.90 15.50 -23.65
CA VAL A 128 -16.35 15.42 -23.92
C VAL A 128 -16.65 14.81 -25.30
N MET A 129 -15.62 14.45 -26.09
CA MET A 129 -15.73 13.59 -27.27
C MET A 129 -15.29 12.16 -26.95
#